data_AF-A0A933BFK9-F1
#
_entry.id   AF-A0A933BFK9-F1
#
_cell.length_a   1.000
_cell.length_b   1.000
_cell.length_c   1.000
_cell.angle_alpha   90.00
_cell.angle_beta   90.00
_cell.angle_gamma   90.00
#
_symmetry.space_group_name_H-M   'P 1'
#
loop_
_entity.id
_entity.type
_entity.pdbx_description
1 polymer ?
#
loop_
_entity_poly.entity_id
_entity_poly.type
_entity_poly.pdbx_seq_one_letter_code
_entity_poly.pdbx_strand_id
1 'polypeptide(L)'
;MTAVKGAVEAAALSLLSAAAASVVWHGPGEPRSIVIGAAAAWTASTLSAGALTVLRAVSSKAFWWAFGGGMALRLAALSGLMAHSLYDQSLSAAAMLMTYVFGVLGCLMIEYRRLRPT
;
A
#
# COMPACT_ATOMS: atom_id res chain seq x y z
N MET A 1 12.72 -11.23 -12.16
CA MET A 1 13.53 -10.29 -11.34
C MET A 1 12.83 -8.96 -11.03
N THR A 2 12.01 -8.40 -11.93
CA THR A 2 11.35 -7.08 -11.75
C THR A 2 10.30 -7.04 -10.63
N ALA A 3 9.51 -8.11 -10.45
CA ALA A 3 8.49 -8.21 -9.41
C ALA A 3 9.08 -8.21 -7.99
N VAL A 4 10.13 -9.00 -7.75
CA VAL A 4 10.84 -9.06 -6.45
C VAL A 4 11.44 -7.69 -6.11
N LYS A 5 12.08 -7.03 -7.07
CA LYS A 5 12.59 -5.68 -6.87
C LYS A 5 11.48 -4.67 -6.60
N GLY A 6 10.27 -4.88 -7.14
CA GLY A 6 9.11 -4.03 -6.88
C GLY A 6 8.55 -4.23 -5.48
N ALA A 7 8.47 -5.48 -5.02
CA ALA A 7 8.07 -5.83 -3.67
C ALA A 7 9.02 -5.26 -2.61
N VAL A 8 10.34 -5.26 -2.87
CA VAL A 8 11.36 -4.70 -1.98
C VAL A 8 11.28 -3.18 -1.91
N GLU A 9 11.08 -2.48 -3.03
CA GLU A 9 10.89 -1.02 -3.04
C GLU A 9 9.57 -0.62 -2.37
N ALA A 10 8.50 -1.39 -2.56
CA ALA A 10 7.25 -1.22 -1.83
C ALA A 10 7.42 -1.43 -0.32
N ALA A 11 8.24 -2.42 0.07
CA ALA A 11 8.59 -2.66 1.48
C ALA A 11 9.31 -1.45 2.08
N ALA A 12 10.35 -0.98 1.41
CA ALA A 12 11.12 0.18 1.85
C ALA A 12 10.24 1.42 2.02
N LEU A 13 9.30 1.68 1.10
CA LEU A 13 8.39 2.80 1.21
C LEU A 13 7.34 2.64 2.30
N SER A 14 6.77 1.44 2.47
CA SER A 14 5.84 1.18 3.57
C SER A 14 6.52 1.38 4.94
N LEU A 15 7.79 0.99 5.05
CA LEU A 15 8.62 1.22 6.23
C LEU A 15 8.97 2.69 6.43
N LEU A 16 9.30 3.44 5.36
CA LEU A 16 9.52 4.89 5.44
C LEU A 16 8.25 5.65 5.83
N SER A 17 7.09 5.19 5.34
CA SER A 17 5.78 5.75 5.69
C SER A 17 5.46 5.47 7.16
N ALA A 18 5.73 4.26 7.63
CA ALA A 18 5.60 3.89 9.03
C ALA A 18 6.54 4.69 9.93
N ALA A 19 7.78 4.89 9.50
CA ALA A 19 8.77 5.69 10.22
C ALA A 19 8.33 7.16 10.30
N ALA A 20 7.89 7.76 9.19
CA ALA A 20 7.37 9.12 9.17
C ALA A 20 6.12 9.26 10.07
N ALA A 21 5.21 8.29 10.05
CA ALA A 21 4.04 8.28 10.91
C ALA A 21 4.42 8.14 12.40
N SER A 22 5.44 7.35 12.73
CA SER A 22 5.91 7.18 14.11
C SER A 22 6.58 8.42 14.71
N VAL A 23 7.01 9.37 13.86
CA VAL A 23 7.55 10.68 14.27
C VAL A 23 6.43 11.73 14.43
N VAL A 24 5.22 11.45 13.96
CA VAL A 24 4.05 12.36 14.09
C VAL A 24 3.13 11.90 15.22
N TRP A 25 2.97 10.59 15.41
CA TRP A 25 2.06 9.98 16.37
C TRP A 25 2.84 9.17 17.43
N HIS A 26 2.69 9.54 18.71
CA HIS A 26 3.45 9.00 19.85
C HIS A 26 2.59 8.54 21.05
N GLY A 27 1.28 8.44 20.89
CA GLY A 27 0.32 8.04 21.91
C GLY A 27 0.17 6.53 22.11
N PRO A 28 -0.42 6.09 23.24
CA PRO A 28 -0.71 4.68 23.48
C PRO A 28 -1.70 4.16 22.42
N GLY A 29 -1.37 3.03 21.77
CA GLY A 29 -2.17 2.43 20.69
C GLY A 29 -1.75 2.83 19.27
N GLU A 30 -1.09 3.99 19.11
CA GLU A 30 -0.65 4.52 17.81
C GLU A 30 0.43 3.68 17.10
N PRO A 31 1.41 3.04 17.77
CA PRO A 31 2.39 2.19 17.09
C PRO A 31 1.72 1.01 16.37
N ARG A 32 0.68 0.44 16.99
CA ARG A 32 -0.07 -0.70 16.44
C ARG A 32 -0.88 -0.25 15.21
N SER A 33 -1.52 0.91 15.28
CA SER A 33 -2.22 1.54 14.16
C SER A 33 -1.30 1.79 12.95
N ILE A 34 -0.09 2.32 13.20
CA ILE A 34 0.91 2.59 12.16
C ILE A 34 1.38 1.29 11.50
N VAL A 35 1.68 0.25 12.27
CA VAL A 35 2.13 -1.04 11.75
C VAL A 35 1.04 -1.70 10.91
N ILE A 36 -0.22 -1.69 11.35
CA ILE A 36 -1.35 -2.27 10.61
C ILE A 36 -1.54 -1.53 9.28
N GLY A 37 -1.54 -0.19 9.30
CA GLY A 37 -1.66 0.63 8.09
C GLY A 37 -0.51 0.38 7.10
N ALA A 38 0.72 0.31 7.59
CA ALA A 38 1.91 0.05 6.77
C ALA A 38 1.92 -1.36 6.17
N ALA A 39 1.56 -2.38 6.96
CA ALA A 39 1.48 -3.76 6.50
C ALA A 39 0.37 -3.94 5.44
N ALA A 40 -0.79 -3.32 5.62
CA ALA A 40 -1.86 -3.32 4.64
C ALA A 40 -1.46 -2.61 3.33
N ALA A 41 -0.76 -1.47 3.43
CA ALA A 41 -0.26 -0.77 2.25
C ALA A 41 0.79 -1.60 1.50
N TRP A 42 1.69 -2.27 2.24
CA TRP A 42 2.72 -3.12 1.65
C TRP A 42 2.13 -4.32 0.92
N THR A 43 1.21 -5.03 1.55
CA THR A 43 0.58 -6.23 0.96
C THR A 43 -0.25 -5.86 -0.27
N ALA A 44 -1.09 -4.84 -0.18
CA ALA A 44 -1.89 -4.37 -1.31
C ALA A 44 -1.03 -3.91 -2.49
N SER A 45 0.06 -3.19 -2.21
CA SER A 45 0.97 -2.69 -3.24
C SER A 45 1.82 -3.81 -3.86
N THR A 46 2.27 -4.78 -3.06
CA THR A 46 3.04 -5.93 -3.55
C THR A 46 2.21 -6.84 -4.45
N LEU A 47 0.97 -7.12 -4.04
CA LEU A 47 0.01 -7.90 -4.85
C LEU A 47 -0.32 -7.19 -6.15
N SER A 48 -0.59 -5.88 -6.11
CA SER A 48 -0.84 -5.07 -7.32
C SER A 48 0.36 -5.05 -8.26
N ALA A 49 1.57 -4.78 -7.75
CA ALA A 49 2.78 -4.72 -8.56
C ALA A 49 3.12 -6.08 -9.18
N GLY A 50 2.94 -7.16 -8.42
CA GLY A 50 3.08 -8.53 -8.92
C GLY A 50 2.10 -8.81 -10.06
N ALA A 51 0.82 -8.50 -9.87
CA ALA A 51 -0.19 -8.69 -10.89
C ALA A 51 0.10 -7.84 -12.15
N LEU A 52 0.46 -6.57 -11.99
CA LEU A 52 0.79 -5.68 -13.11
C LEU A 52 2.01 -6.16 -13.90
N THR A 53 3.06 -6.65 -13.23
CA THR A 53 4.26 -7.13 -13.92
C THR A 53 4.02 -8.42 -14.71
N VAL A 54 3.24 -9.35 -14.16
CA VAL A 54 2.87 -10.59 -14.85
C VAL A 54 1.91 -10.32 -16.00
N LEU A 55 0.87 -9.52 -15.77
CA LEU A 55 -0.20 -9.31 -16.75
C LEU A 55 0.17 -8.32 -17.86
N ARG A 56 1.12 -7.40 -17.62
CA ARG A 56 1.70 -6.54 -18.67
C ARG A 56 2.40 -7.37 -19.76
N ALA A 57 3.01 -8.49 -19.41
CA ALA A 57 3.69 -9.36 -20.38
C ALA A 57 2.72 -10.13 -21.29
N VAL A 58 1.44 -10.22 -20.91
CA VAL A 58 0.44 -11.02 -21.63
C VAL A 58 -0.36 -10.19 -22.63
N SER A 59 -0.86 -9.02 -22.23
CA SER A 59 -1.70 -8.17 -23.11
C SER A 59 -1.97 -6.79 -22.49
N SER A 60 -2.10 -5.75 -23.33
CA SER A 60 -2.56 -4.42 -22.90
C SER A 60 -3.95 -4.44 -22.24
N LYS A 61 -4.85 -5.35 -22.67
CA LYS A 61 -6.17 -5.51 -22.03
C LYS A 61 -6.05 -6.14 -20.64
N ALA A 62 -5.13 -7.10 -20.48
CA ALA A 62 -4.83 -7.73 -19.19
C ALA A 62 -4.16 -6.75 -18.22
N PHE A 63 -3.32 -5.83 -18.72
CA PHE A 63 -2.76 -4.73 -17.94
C PHE A 63 -3.85 -3.83 -17.34
N TRP A 64 -4.85 -3.42 -18.13
CA TRP A 64 -5.95 -2.60 -17.61
C TRP A 64 -6.80 -3.32 -16.56
N TRP A 65 -7.03 -4.62 -16.72
CA TRP A 65 -7.67 -5.44 -15.71
C TRP A 65 -6.83 -5.56 -14.43
N ALA A 66 -5.52 -5.74 -14.55
CA ALA A 66 -4.59 -5.78 -13.42
C ALA A 66 -4.55 -4.44 -12.67
N PHE A 67 -4.55 -3.33 -13.42
CA PHE A 67 -4.58 -1.98 -12.85
C PHE A 67 -5.89 -1.72 -12.12
N GLY A 68 -7.03 -2.01 -12.74
CA GLY A 68 -8.34 -1.89 -12.12
C GLY A 68 -8.48 -2.81 -10.89
N GLY A 69 -8.00 -4.06 -10.98
CA GLY A 69 -7.98 -5.01 -9.87
C GLY A 69 -7.10 -4.55 -8.72
N GLY A 70 -5.93 -3.98 -9.01
CA GLY A 70 -5.05 -3.38 -8.01
C GLY A 70 -5.68 -2.16 -7.32
N MET A 71 -6.48 -1.37 -8.02
CA MET A 71 -7.24 -0.27 -7.41
C MET A 71 -8.39 -0.79 -6.54
N ALA A 72 -9.12 -1.81 -7.00
CA ALA A 72 -10.16 -2.45 -6.22
C ALA A 72 -9.61 -3.09 -4.93
N LEU A 73 -8.46 -3.75 -5.00
CA LEU A 73 -7.76 -4.31 -3.84
C LEU A 73 -7.39 -3.23 -2.82
N ARG A 74 -6.88 -2.08 -3.29
CA ARG A 74 -6.53 -0.95 -2.42
C ARG A 74 -7.76 -0.34 -1.76
N LEU A 75 -8.89 -0.26 -2.48
CA LEU A 75 -10.16 0.20 -1.92
C LEU A 75 -10.71 -0.81 -0.89
N ALA A 76 -10.60 -2.10 -1.16
CA ALA A 76 -11.02 -3.15 -0.24
C ALA A 76 -10.17 -3.17 1.05
N ALA A 77 -8.86 -2.97 0.93
CA ALA A 77 -7.99 -2.84 2.10
C ALA A 77 -8.30 -1.56 2.89
N LEU A 78 -8.58 -0.44 2.21
CA LEU A 78 -9.00 0.80 2.87
C LEU A 78 -10.33 0.63 3.62
N SER A 79 -11.34 0.01 2.99
CA SER A 79 -12.64 -0.21 3.62
C SER A 79 -12.53 -1.20 4.79
N GLY A 80 -11.69 -2.22 4.67
CA GLY A 80 -11.37 -3.14 5.76
C GLY A 80 -10.70 -2.43 6.94
N LEU A 81 -9.72 -1.56 6.68
CA LEU A 81 -9.07 -0.72 7.70
C LEU A 81 -10.07 0.22 8.38
N MET A 82 -10.96 0.84 7.60
CA MET A 82 -11.99 1.73 8.11
C MET A 82 -12.98 0.97 9.02
N ALA A 83 -13.45 -0.21 8.59
CA ALA A 83 -14.29 -1.09 9.39
C ALA A 83 -13.58 -1.57 10.67
N HIS A 84 -12.28 -1.85 10.58
CA HIS A 84 -11.48 -2.25 11.74
C HIS A 84 -11.34 -1.12 12.76
N SER A 85 -11.15 0.14 12.31
CA SER A 85 -11.10 1.28 13.22
C SER A 85 -12.43 1.59 13.93
N LEU A 86 -13.56 1.17 13.34
CA LEU A 86 -14.87 1.32 13.98
C LEU A 86 -15.07 0.29 15.11
N TYR A 87 -14.41 -0.87 15.00
CA TYR A 87 -14.48 -1.92 16.02
C TYR A 87 -13.56 -1.69 17.21
N ASP A 88 -12.40 -1.05 17.00
CA ASP A 88 -11.38 -0.88 18.04
C ASP A 88 -11.04 0.60 18.24
N GLN A 89 -11.76 1.26 19.16
CA GLN A 89 -11.59 2.70 19.48
C GLN A 89 -10.25 3.01 20.19
N SER A 90 -9.50 1.98 20.58
CA SER A 90 -8.15 2.13 21.14
C SER A 90 -7.09 2.48 20.08
N LEU A 91 -7.44 2.35 18.79
CA LEU A 91 -6.56 2.62 17.66
C LEU A 91 -6.86 4.00 17.06
N SER A 92 -5.79 4.76 16.79
CA SER A 92 -5.92 6.02 16.07
C SER A 92 -6.26 5.76 14.60
N ALA A 93 -7.55 5.90 14.28
CA ALA A 93 -8.06 5.76 12.91
C ALA A 93 -7.31 6.70 11.95
N ALA A 94 -7.00 7.92 12.40
CA ALA A 94 -6.25 8.91 11.62
C ALA A 94 -4.83 8.41 11.30
N ALA A 95 -4.09 7.91 12.28
CA ALA A 95 -2.73 7.40 12.07
C ALA A 95 -2.72 6.18 11.14
N MET A 96 -3.66 5.25 11.33
CA MET A 96 -3.77 4.03 10.52
C MET A 96 -4.11 4.32 9.06
N LEU A 97 -5.12 5.16 8.81
CA LEU A 97 -5.57 5.52 7.47
C LEU A 97 -4.53 6.39 6.75
N MET A 98 -3.92 7.36 7.43
CA MET A 98 -2.87 8.20 6.83
C MET A 98 -1.66 7.37 6.43
N THR A 99 -1.18 6.49 7.32
CA THR A 99 -0.03 5.61 7.02
C THR A 99 -0.33 4.71 5.82
N TYR A 100 -1.55 4.18 5.74
CA TYR A 100 -1.99 3.37 4.60
C TYR A 100 -2.01 4.19 3.29
N VAL A 101 -2.62 5.38 3.30
CA VAL A 101 -2.71 6.24 2.11
C VAL A 101 -1.33 6.68 1.64
N PHE A 102 -0.46 7.15 2.53
CA PHE A 102 0.91 7.55 2.16
C PHE A 102 1.73 6.37 1.64
N GLY A 103 1.60 5.19 2.26
CA GLY A 103 2.28 3.97 1.80
C GLY A 103 1.83 3.53 0.40
N VAL A 104 0.52 3.58 0.14
CA VAL A 104 -0.05 3.31 -1.19
C VAL A 104 0.41 4.35 -2.21
N LEU A 105 0.37 5.64 -1.86
CA LEU A 105 0.76 6.73 -2.75
C LEU A 105 2.24 6.64 -3.16
N GLY A 106 3.11 6.35 -2.19
CA GLY A 106 4.53 6.12 -2.45
C GLY A 106 4.75 4.95 -3.41
N CYS A 107 4.09 3.82 -3.18
CA CYS A 107 4.18 2.66 -4.06
C CYS A 107 3.68 2.98 -5.47
N LEU A 108 2.59 3.74 -5.58
CA LEU A 108 2.01 4.13 -6.86
C LEU A 108 2.96 5.02 -7.67
N MET A 109 3.68 5.94 -7.02
CA MET A 109 4.72 6.74 -7.68
C MET A 109 5.84 5.87 -8.25
N ILE A 110 6.29 4.83 -7.53
CA ILE A 110 7.32 3.91 -8.01
C ILE A 110 6.80 3.06 -9.17
N GLU A 111 5.59 2.50 -9.05
CA GLU A 111 4.95 1.76 -10.14
C GLU A 111 4.88 2.63 -11.41
N TYR A 112 4.41 3.87 -11.29
CA TYR A 112 4.30 4.79 -12.43
C TYR A 112 5.67 5.10 -13.06
N ARG A 113 6.70 5.29 -12.23
CA ARG A 113 8.07 5.55 -12.69
C ARG A 113 8.67 4.36 -13.45
N ARG A 114 8.35 3.13 -13.03
CA ARG A 114 8.75 1.91 -13.75
C ARG A 114 7.94 1.66 -15.02
N LEU A 115 6.73 2.20 -15.11
CA LEU A 115 5.88 2.03 -16.29
C LEU A 115 6.25 2.96 -17.45
N ARG A 116 6.85 4.13 -17.20
CA ARG A 116 7.41 5.02 -18.24
C ARG A 116 8.74 4.46 -18.77
N PRO A 117 8.81 4.05 -20.05
CA PRO A 117 10.09 3.88 -20.72
C PRO A 117 10.63 5.26 -21.08
N THR A 118 11.81 5.62 -20.57
CA THR A 118 12.68 6.61 -21.22
C THR A 118 13.31 5.98 -22.45
#